data_AF-A0A929X855-F1
#
_entry.id   AF-A0A929X855-F1
#
_cell.length_a   1.000
_cell.length_b   1.000
_cell.length_c   1.000
_cell.angle_alpha   90.00
_cell.angle_beta   90.00
_cell.angle_gamma   90.00
#
_symmetry.space_group_name_H-M   'P 1'
#
loop_
_entity.id
_entity.type
_entity.pdbx_description
1 polymer ?
#
loop_
_entity_poly.entity_id
_entity_poly.type
_entity_poly.pdbx_seq_one_letter_code
_entity_poly.pdbx_strand_id
1 'polypeptide(L)'
;LVESMNDAATKAVGGASKVFLTHLRSMSDAEIKKLLSGGDTALSDYLQSKSGGELKKIFRPIVSDMMSKNSFATAYNGLNSFAQSKIAGNGAVQSIARGLGASEYLPKQGEDLNDYITQKTLDGLFAVMKQKESALRGSTVGKGAEILGKVLK
;
A
#
# COMPACT_ATOMS: atom_id res chain seq x y z
N LEU A 1 7.47 -3.47 -14.36
CA LEU A 1 6.95 -3.48 -12.98
C LEU A 1 7.88 -2.73 -12.04
N VAL A 2 9.13 -3.15 -11.84
CA VAL A 2 10.07 -2.46 -10.92
C VAL A 2 10.24 -0.96 -11.23
N GLU A 3 10.49 -0.60 -12.49
CA GLU A 3 10.64 0.82 -12.90
C GLU A 3 9.34 1.62 -12.66
N SER A 4 8.21 1.03 -13.02
CA SER A 4 6.89 1.63 -12.82
C SER A 4 6.55 1.79 -11.32
N MET A 5 6.99 0.84 -10.47
CA MET A 5 6.87 0.92 -9.00
C MET A 5 7.73 2.06 -8.42
N ASN A 6 8.94 2.26 -8.94
CA ASN A 6 9.82 3.36 -8.50
C ASN A 6 9.24 4.74 -8.88
N ASP A 7 8.66 4.88 -10.08
CA ASP A 7 7.98 6.11 -10.50
C ASP A 7 6.73 6.40 -9.65
N ALA A 8 5.92 5.37 -9.38
CA ALA A 8 4.77 5.50 -8.48
C ALA A 8 5.19 5.90 -7.06
N ALA A 9 6.25 5.29 -6.52
CA ALA A 9 6.79 5.65 -5.22
C ALA A 9 7.21 7.13 -5.19
N THR A 10 7.94 7.58 -6.22
CA THR A 10 8.38 9.00 -6.35
C THR A 10 7.19 9.96 -6.35
N LYS A 11 6.15 9.67 -7.14
CA LYS A 11 4.93 10.50 -7.21
C LYS A 11 4.15 10.50 -5.90
N ALA A 12 4.17 9.39 -5.16
CA ALA A 12 3.42 9.24 -3.92
C ALA A 12 4.12 9.85 -2.69
N VAL A 13 5.45 10.02 -2.72
CA VAL A 13 6.24 10.51 -1.56
C VAL A 13 5.76 11.87 -1.04
N GLY A 14 5.45 12.81 -1.93
CA GLY A 14 4.97 14.14 -1.52
C GLY A 14 3.62 14.08 -0.79
N GLY A 15 2.68 13.28 -1.30
CA GLY A 15 1.39 13.07 -0.64
C GLY A 15 1.51 12.31 0.67
N ALA A 16 2.30 11.23 0.69
CA ALA A 16 2.52 10.40 1.86
C ALA A 16 3.16 11.18 3.02
N SER A 17 4.21 11.96 2.73
CA SER A 17 4.87 12.81 3.72
C SER A 17 3.93 13.85 4.32
N LYS A 18 3.07 14.49 3.51
CA LYS A 18 2.06 15.44 4.00
C LYS A 18 1.05 14.78 4.95
N VAL A 19 0.61 13.56 4.62
CA VAL A 19 -0.28 12.78 5.50
C VAL A 19 0.42 12.48 6.82
N PHE A 20 1.64 11.96 6.79
CA PHE A 20 2.39 11.67 8.02
C PHE A 20 2.61 12.91 8.88
N LEU A 21 3.01 14.04 8.30
CA LEU A 21 3.21 15.29 9.03
C LEU A 21 1.92 15.79 9.68
N THR A 22 0.77 15.63 9.01
CA THR A 22 -0.53 15.97 9.59
C THR A 22 -0.80 15.15 10.85
N HIS A 23 -0.65 13.82 10.77
CA HIS A 23 -0.88 12.92 11.91
C HIS A 23 0.13 13.10 13.03
N LEU A 24 1.37 13.46 12.72
CA LEU A 24 2.42 13.76 13.69
C LEU A 24 2.15 15.08 14.44
N ARG A 25 1.71 16.13 13.73
CA ARG A 25 1.40 17.44 14.32
C ARG A 25 0.12 17.47 15.13
N SER A 26 -0.80 16.53 14.88
CA SER A 26 -2.01 16.39 15.70
C SER A 26 -1.77 15.70 17.05
N MET A 27 -0.56 15.17 17.31
CA MET A 27 -0.23 14.48 18.55
C MET A 27 0.19 15.47 19.63
N SER A 28 -0.07 15.15 20.89
CA SER A 28 0.55 15.85 22.01
C SER A 28 2.04 15.50 22.16
N ASP A 29 2.84 16.41 22.72
CA ASP A 29 4.25 16.15 23.04
C ASP A 29 4.45 14.88 23.90
N ALA A 30 3.48 14.58 24.77
CA ALA A 30 3.50 13.40 25.62
C ALA A 30 3.32 12.11 24.80
N GLU A 31 2.40 12.10 23.83
CA GLU A 31 2.20 10.97 22.92
C GLU A 31 3.40 10.76 22.01
N ILE A 32 3.98 11.85 21.49
CA ILE A 32 5.20 11.79 20.67
C ILE A 32 6.34 11.18 21.47
N LYS A 33 6.59 11.67 22.70
CA LYS A 33 7.60 11.10 23.59
C LYS A 33 7.34 9.63 23.91
N LYS A 34 6.09 9.25 24.15
CA LYS A 34 5.69 7.85 24.41
C LYS A 34 5.95 6.94 23.21
N LEU A 35 5.70 7.40 21.98
CA LEU A 35 6.01 6.64 20.78
C LEU A 35 7.52 6.52 20.56
N LEU A 36 8.25 7.61 20.79
CA LEU A 36 9.72 7.66 20.71
C LEU A 36 10.39 6.72 21.72
N SER A 37 9.84 6.60 22.92
CA SER A 37 10.34 5.70 23.97
C SER A 37 9.68 4.32 23.96
N GLY A 38 8.73 4.07 23.04
CA GLY A 38 8.02 2.80 22.90
C GLY A 38 8.88 1.68 22.29
N GLY A 39 8.25 0.62 21.77
CA GLY A 39 8.95 -0.45 21.05
C GLY A 39 9.61 0.01 19.74
N ASP A 40 10.49 -0.81 19.16
CA ASP A 40 11.37 -0.41 18.03
C ASP A 40 10.67 0.11 16.77
N THR A 41 9.39 -0.16 16.63
CA THR A 41 8.54 0.19 15.49
C THR A 41 7.32 1.04 15.86
N ALA A 42 7.26 1.51 17.11
CA ALA A 42 6.04 2.10 17.68
C ALA A 42 5.52 3.29 16.88
N LEU A 43 6.40 4.14 16.33
CA LEU A 43 5.97 5.27 15.51
C LEU A 43 5.42 4.80 14.15
N SER A 44 6.11 3.86 13.51
CA SER A 44 5.70 3.29 12.23
C SER A 44 4.37 2.55 12.34
N ASP A 45 4.16 1.81 13.43
CA ASP A 45 2.90 1.13 13.72
C ASP A 45 1.75 2.12 13.95
N TYR A 46 2.02 3.21 14.70
CA TYR A 46 1.06 4.29 14.88
C TYR A 46 0.68 4.92 13.53
N LEU A 47 1.67 5.33 12.72
CA LEU A 47 1.42 5.93 11.42
C LEU A 47 0.66 4.97 10.50
N GLN A 48 1.01 3.68 10.49
CA GLN A 48 0.28 2.66 9.73
C GLN A 48 -1.20 2.62 10.10
N SER A 49 -1.50 2.61 11.40
CA SER A 49 -2.88 2.54 11.89
C SER A 49 -3.69 3.81 11.58
N LYS A 50 -3.07 4.99 11.63
CA LYS A 50 -3.76 6.29 11.50
C LYS A 50 -3.85 6.81 10.08
N SER A 51 -2.85 6.52 9.26
CA SER A 51 -2.74 7.07 7.90
C SER A 51 -3.04 6.05 6.79
N GLY A 52 -3.10 4.75 7.09
CA GLY A 52 -3.22 3.71 6.06
C GLY A 52 -4.39 3.92 5.09
N GLY A 53 -5.55 4.32 5.59
CA GLY A 53 -6.72 4.61 4.76
C GLY A 53 -6.57 5.84 3.86
N GLU A 54 -5.92 6.90 4.35
CA GLU A 54 -5.65 8.12 3.58
C GLU A 54 -4.57 7.88 2.52
N LEU A 55 -3.52 7.17 2.91
CA LEU A 55 -2.47 6.74 1.98
C LEU A 55 -3.04 5.86 0.88
N LYS A 56 -3.96 4.94 1.19
CA LYS A 56 -4.64 4.13 0.17
C LYS A 56 -5.34 4.99 -0.89
N LYS A 57 -6.01 6.08 -0.48
CA LYS A 57 -6.66 7.03 -1.40
C LYS A 57 -5.65 7.77 -2.30
N ILE A 58 -4.46 8.07 -1.78
CA ILE A 58 -3.38 8.74 -2.52
C ILE A 58 -2.69 7.76 -3.48
N PHE A 59 -2.36 6.56 -3.01
CA PHE A 59 -1.58 5.57 -3.76
C PHE A 59 -2.41 4.89 -4.85
N ARG A 60 -3.70 4.63 -4.62
CA ARG A 60 -4.56 3.92 -5.57
C ARG A 60 -4.57 4.53 -6.98
N PRO A 61 -4.81 5.85 -7.19
CA PRO A 61 -4.78 6.42 -8.54
C PRO A 61 -3.38 6.36 -9.18
N ILE A 62 -2.31 6.50 -8.39
CA ILE A 62 -0.93 6.42 -8.88
C ILE A 62 -0.60 4.98 -9.33
N VAL A 63 -1.00 3.98 -8.53
CA VAL A 63 -0.87 2.55 -8.86
C VAL A 63 -1.71 2.22 -10.09
N SER A 64 -2.93 2.75 -10.20
CA SER A 64 -3.78 2.54 -11.38
C SER A 64 -3.16 3.11 -12.66
N ASP A 65 -2.59 4.32 -12.61
CA ASP A 65 -1.87 4.93 -13.75
C ASP A 65 -0.62 4.14 -14.14
N MET A 66 0.11 3.62 -13.15
CA MET A 66 1.25 2.73 -13.39
C MET A 66 0.83 1.43 -14.08
N MET A 67 -0.22 0.80 -13.55
CA MET A 67 -0.73 -0.48 -14.03
C MET A 67 -1.29 -0.38 -15.45
N SER A 68 -1.92 0.74 -15.82
CA SER A 68 -2.41 0.95 -17.19
C SER A 68 -1.29 1.11 -18.21
N LYS A 69 -0.12 1.60 -17.78
CA LYS A 69 1.08 1.78 -18.62
C LYS A 69 1.96 0.52 -18.67
N ASN A 70 1.73 -0.45 -17.79
CA ASN A 70 2.51 -1.68 -17.76
C ASN A 70 1.86 -2.75 -18.65
N SER A 71 2.56 -3.19 -19.70
CA SER A 71 2.04 -4.15 -20.68
C SER A 71 1.58 -5.48 -20.08
N PHE A 72 2.27 -5.99 -19.05
CA PHE A 72 1.88 -7.21 -18.34
C PHE A 72 0.60 -7.02 -17.53
N ALA A 73 0.51 -5.93 -16.77
CA ALA A 73 -0.68 -5.58 -16.02
C ALA A 73 -1.91 -5.37 -16.92
N THR A 74 -1.73 -4.68 -18.05
CA THR A 74 -2.77 -4.47 -19.05
C THR A 74 -3.20 -5.79 -19.69
N ALA A 75 -2.27 -6.68 -20.03
CA ALA A 75 -2.58 -8.02 -20.55
C ALA A 75 -3.34 -8.88 -19.53
N TYR A 76 -2.91 -8.87 -18.26
CA TYR A 76 -3.58 -9.58 -17.17
C TYR A 76 -5.00 -9.06 -16.95
N ASN A 77 -5.17 -7.73 -16.84
CA ASN A 77 -6.48 -7.10 -16.67
C ASN A 77 -7.39 -7.37 -17.87
N GLY A 78 -6.85 -7.35 -19.09
CA GLY A 78 -7.57 -7.69 -20.32
C GLY A 78 -8.05 -9.13 -20.33
N LEU A 79 -7.19 -10.09 -19.98
CA LEU A 79 -7.54 -11.50 -19.87
C LEU A 79 -8.59 -11.74 -18.78
N ASN A 80 -8.42 -11.12 -17.61
CA ASN A 80 -9.35 -11.26 -16.50
C ASN A 80 -10.73 -10.66 -16.83
N SER A 81 -10.75 -9.50 -17.50
CA SER A 81 -11.98 -8.85 -17.95
C SER A 81 -12.68 -9.64 -19.06
N PHE A 82 -11.93 -10.21 -20.01
CA PHE A 82 -12.46 -11.10 -21.02
C PHE A 82 -13.10 -12.35 -20.40
N ALA A 83 -12.37 -12.99 -19.48
CA ALA A 83 -12.86 -14.18 -18.79
C ALA A 83 -14.08 -13.88 -17.90
N GLN A 84 -14.11 -12.76 -17.16
CA GLN A 84 -15.32 -12.32 -16.45
C GLN A 84 -16.49 -12.03 -17.40
N SER A 85 -16.26 -11.24 -18.46
CA SER A 85 -17.31 -10.82 -19.41
C SER A 85 -17.92 -12.00 -20.18
N LYS A 86 -17.10 -12.95 -20.62
CA LYS A 86 -17.53 -14.05 -21.48
C LYS A 86 -17.90 -15.31 -20.72
N ILE A 87 -17.25 -15.59 -19.59
CA ILE A 87 -17.41 -16.85 -18.85
C ILE A 87 -18.28 -16.64 -17.61
N ALA A 88 -18.02 -15.60 -16.80
CA ALA A 88 -18.82 -15.34 -15.61
C ALA A 88 -20.18 -14.69 -15.94
N GLY A 89 -20.27 -13.91 -17.01
CA GLY A 89 -21.51 -13.24 -17.47
C GLY A 89 -22.45 -14.10 -18.34
N ASN A 90 -22.03 -15.29 -18.77
CA ASN A 90 -22.83 -16.16 -19.63
C ASN A 90 -23.15 -17.49 -18.92
N GLY A 91 -24.40 -17.64 -18.45
CA GLY A 91 -24.84 -18.78 -17.63
C GLY A 91 -24.66 -20.15 -18.30
N ALA A 92 -24.66 -20.21 -19.64
CA ALA A 92 -24.38 -21.44 -20.37
C ALA A 92 -22.92 -21.90 -20.20
N VAL A 93 -21.97 -20.98 -20.24
CA VAL A 93 -20.53 -21.29 -20.11
C VAL A 93 -20.18 -21.65 -18.67
N GLN A 94 -20.77 -20.98 -17.68
CA GLN A 94 -20.64 -21.39 -16.28
C GLN A 94 -21.11 -22.82 -16.04
N SER A 95 -22.22 -23.22 -16.68
CA SER A 95 -22.78 -24.57 -16.52
C SER A 95 -21.87 -25.64 -17.10
N ILE A 96 -21.25 -25.37 -18.24
CA ILE A 96 -20.24 -26.26 -18.85
C ILE A 96 -18.99 -26.33 -17.97
N ALA A 97 -18.47 -25.20 -17.47
CA ALA A 97 -17.30 -25.18 -16.60
C ALA A 97 -17.52 -25.96 -15.30
N ARG A 98 -18.72 -25.89 -14.71
CA ARG A 98 -19.10 -26.72 -13.55
C ARG A 98 -19.16 -28.20 -13.91
N GLY A 99 -19.75 -28.56 -15.06
CA GLY A 99 -19.81 -29.94 -15.54
C GLY A 99 -18.44 -30.57 -15.81
N LEU A 100 -17.43 -29.75 -16.12
CA LEU A 100 -16.04 -30.17 -16.35
C LEU A 100 -15.15 -30.07 -15.10
N GLY A 101 -15.69 -29.71 -13.93
CA GLY A 101 -14.91 -29.51 -12.70
C GLY A 101 -13.95 -28.31 -12.74
N ALA A 102 -14.07 -27.45 -13.76
CA ALA A 102 -13.17 -26.32 -13.99
C ALA A 102 -13.63 -25.03 -13.27
N SER A 103 -14.62 -25.12 -12.38
CA SER A 103 -15.19 -23.98 -11.66
C SER A 103 -14.17 -23.25 -10.78
N GLU A 104 -13.12 -23.94 -10.32
CA GLU A 104 -12.05 -23.36 -9.50
C GLU A 104 -11.11 -22.43 -10.30
N TYR A 105 -11.03 -22.62 -11.62
CA TYR A 105 -10.21 -21.82 -12.53
C TYR A 105 -10.97 -20.61 -13.10
N LEU A 106 -12.24 -20.41 -12.69
CA LEU A 106 -13.01 -19.25 -13.09
C LEU A 106 -12.53 -18.03 -12.28
N PRO A 107 -12.24 -16.90 -12.96
CA PRO A 107 -11.83 -15.70 -12.24
C PRO A 107 -12.95 -15.24 -11.33
N LYS A 108 -12.62 -15.10 -10.04
CA LYS A 108 -13.56 -14.65 -9.01
C LYS A 108 -14.05 -13.25 -9.36
N GLN A 109 -15.35 -13.01 -9.22
CA GLN A 109 -15.89 -11.66 -9.35
C GLN A 109 -15.30 -10.78 -8.23
N GLY A 110 -14.75 -9.62 -8.60
CA GLY A 110 -14.32 -8.59 -7.64
C GLY A 110 -12.84 -8.55 -7.26
N GLU A 111 -11.96 -9.34 -7.89
CA GLU A 111 -10.51 -9.15 -7.72
C GLU A 111 -10.03 -7.87 -8.44
N ASP A 112 -9.94 -6.79 -7.67
CA ASP A 112 -9.34 -5.54 -8.12
C ASP A 112 -7.82 -5.60 -7.91
N LEU A 113 -7.11 -5.95 -8.99
CA LEU A 113 -5.65 -6.03 -8.99
C LEU A 113 -5.00 -4.70 -8.57
N ASN A 114 -5.62 -3.57 -8.89
CA ASN A 114 -5.11 -2.26 -8.47
C ASN A 114 -5.23 -2.10 -6.95
N ASP A 115 -6.31 -2.57 -6.34
CA ASP A 115 -6.47 -2.55 -4.88
C ASP A 115 -5.45 -3.45 -4.18
N TYR A 116 -5.27 -4.67 -4.69
CA TYR A 116 -4.31 -5.63 -4.17
C TYR A 116 -2.87 -5.09 -4.22
N ILE A 117 -2.46 -4.56 -5.38
CA ILE A 117 -1.12 -3.99 -5.55
C ILE A 117 -0.95 -2.71 -4.72
N THR A 118 -2.01 -1.89 -4.58
CA THR A 118 -1.99 -0.73 -3.69
C THR A 118 -1.74 -1.16 -2.24
N GLN A 119 -2.44 -2.19 -1.76
CA GLN A 119 -2.23 -2.73 -0.42
C GLN A 119 -0.80 -3.25 -0.24
N LYS A 120 -0.30 -4.05 -1.18
CA LYS A 120 1.09 -4.57 -1.12
C LYS A 120 2.14 -3.46 -1.15
N THR A 121 1.87 -2.38 -1.87
CA THR A 121 2.77 -1.22 -1.91
C THR A 121 2.82 -0.51 -0.56
N LEU A 122 1.66 -0.34 0.10
CA LEU A 122 1.59 0.23 1.44
C LEU A 122 2.24 -0.68 2.50
N ASP A 123 2.02 -1.99 2.43
CA ASP A 123 2.66 -2.96 3.32
C ASP A 123 4.19 -2.87 3.21
N GLY A 124 4.72 -2.79 1.98
CA GLY A 124 6.14 -2.61 1.71
C GLY A 124 6.69 -1.28 2.24
N LEU A 125 5.94 -0.19 2.05
CA LEU A 125 6.29 1.13 2.59
C LEU A 125 6.47 1.07 4.12
N PHE A 126 5.49 0.51 4.83
CA PHE A 126 5.56 0.42 6.28
C PHE A 126 6.62 -0.57 6.77
N ALA A 127 6.90 -1.65 6.03
CA ALA A 127 8.00 -2.55 6.35
C ALA A 127 9.36 -1.82 6.32
N VAL A 128 9.60 -1.00 5.29
CA VAL A 128 10.82 -0.18 5.19
C VAL A 128 10.87 0.87 6.30
N MET A 129 9.75 1.52 6.62
CA MET A 129 9.69 2.49 7.73
C MET A 129 10.06 1.85 9.06
N LYS A 130 9.49 0.68 9.38
CA LYS A 130 9.81 -0.08 10.60
C LYS A 130 11.29 -0.45 10.68
N GLN A 131 11.87 -0.90 9.57
CA GLN A 131 13.30 -1.20 9.50
C GLN A 131 14.16 0.06 9.77
N LYS A 132 13.79 1.20 9.18
CA LYS A 132 14.50 2.47 9.37
C LYS A 132 14.35 2.99 10.80
N GLU A 133 13.16 2.92 11.39
CA GLU A 133 12.92 3.33 12.77
C GLU A 133 13.75 2.50 13.76
N SER A 134 13.72 1.17 13.61
CA SER A 134 14.52 0.26 14.44
C SER A 134 16.02 0.56 14.33
N ALA A 135 16.53 0.77 13.11
CA ALA A 135 17.93 1.14 12.89
C ALA A 135 18.29 2.49 13.54
N LEU A 136 17.39 3.48 13.48
CA LEU A 136 17.61 4.79 14.12
C LEU A 136 17.71 4.66 15.65
N ARG A 137 16.90 3.79 16.26
CA ARG A 137 16.94 3.52 17.71
C ARG A 137 18.23 2.82 18.15
N GLY A 138 18.67 1.82 17.39
CA GLY A 138 19.90 1.08 17.68
C GLY A 138 21.19 1.92 17.54
N SER A 139 21.17 2.99 16.76
CA SER A 139 22.39 3.74 16.40
C SER A 139 22.83 4.82 17.40
N THR A 140 21.97 5.23 18.33
CA THR A 140 22.16 6.06 19.55
C THR A 140 20.80 6.71 19.86
N VAL A 141 20.19 6.35 21.00
CA VAL A 141 18.80 6.70 21.39
C VAL A 141 18.46 8.21 21.32
N GLY A 142 19.44 9.11 21.18
CA GLY A 142 19.22 10.55 21.02
C GLY A 142 18.92 11.07 19.60
N LYS A 143 19.42 10.42 18.53
CA LYS A 143 19.35 11.00 17.17
C LYS A 143 17.95 11.00 16.57
N GLY A 144 17.16 9.95 16.80
CA GLY A 144 15.79 9.84 16.30
C GLY A 144 14.86 10.89 16.93
N ALA A 145 14.98 11.12 18.24
CA ALA A 145 14.23 12.14 18.96
C ALA A 145 14.62 13.57 18.52
N GLU A 146 15.90 13.81 18.24
CA GLU A 146 16.38 15.11 17.75
C GLU A 146 15.84 15.42 16.34
N ILE A 147 15.86 14.43 15.43
CA ILE A 147 15.33 14.58 14.06
C ILE A 147 13.82 14.86 14.10
N LEU A 148 13.06 14.09 14.89
CA LEU A 148 11.62 14.31 15.02
C LEU A 148 11.30 15.65 15.68
N GLY A 149 12.08 16.06 16.68
CA GLY A 149 11.96 17.39 17.28
C GLY A 149 12.24 18.55 16.31
N LYS A 150 13.07 18.35 15.28
CA LYS A 150 13.28 19.35 14.21
C LYS A 150 12.14 19.41 13.20
N VAL A 151 11.47 18.29 12.94
CA VAL A 151 10.36 18.21 11.97
C VAL A 151 9.04 18.74 12.56
N LEU A 152 8.91 18.68 13.89
CA LEU A 152 7.71 19.10 14.63
C LEU A 152 7.72 20.58 15.05
N LYS A 153 8.88 21.25 15.00
CA LYS A 153 9.00 22.71 15.14
C LYS A 153 8.66 23.42 13.82
#